data_AF-A0A537B7A9-F1
#
_entry.id   AF-A0A537B7A9-F1
#
_cell.length_a   1.000
_cell.length_b   1.000
_cell.length_c   1.000
_cell.angle_alpha   90.00
_cell.angle_beta   90.00
_cell.angle_gamma   90.00
#
_symmetry.space_group_name_H-M   'P 1'
#
loop_
_entity.id
_entity.type
_entity.pdbx_description
1 polymer ?
#
loop_
_entity_poly.entity_id
_entity_poly.type
_entity_poly.pdbx_seq_one_letter_code
_entity_poly.pdbx_strand_id
1 'polypeptide(L)'
;MHCVRLSNDGLVYVCDRANNRVQVFKRDGTFVKQFVFEEKSLGSGSSFDLVFSNDAQQKYFYLADGTNDQVLTVERESGRVLSSFGRPGRYAGQFLVLHNIGIDSKGNLYTSEVGSGKRAQKFRPAN
;
A
#
# COMPACT_ATOMS: atom_id res chain seq x y z
N MET A 1 -9.11 -6.66 -8.28
CA MET A 1 -8.26 -7.20 -7.20
C MET A 1 -6.83 -7.23 -7.67
N HIS A 2 -5.91 -6.67 -6.88
CA HIS A 2 -4.48 -6.63 -7.20
C HIS A 2 -3.59 -7.18 -6.07
N CYS A 3 -4.08 -7.12 -4.82
CA CYS A 3 -3.42 -7.71 -3.66
C CYS A 3 -4.44 -8.38 -2.73
N VAL A 4 -3.97 -9.37 -1.97
CA VAL A 4 -4.63 -9.89 -0.77
C VAL A 4 -3.59 -10.05 0.34
N ARG A 5 -3.96 -9.62 1.55
CA ARG A 5 -3.13 -9.71 2.75
C ARG A 5 -3.96 -10.16 3.94
N LEU A 6 -3.39 -11.03 4.77
CA LEU A 6 -3.97 -11.48 6.03
C LEU A 6 -3.32 -10.70 7.18
N SER A 7 -4.12 -10.05 8.02
CA SER A 7 -3.63 -9.41 9.24
C SER A 7 -3.52 -10.41 10.39
N ASN A 8 -2.77 -10.03 11.43
CA ASN A 8 -2.51 -10.84 12.62
C ASN A 8 -3.80 -11.17 13.39
N ASP A 9 -4.77 -10.26 13.40
CA ASP A 9 -6.10 -10.46 13.99
C ASP A 9 -7.07 -11.24 13.08
N GLY A 10 -6.59 -11.75 11.94
CA GLY A 10 -7.32 -12.66 11.07
C GLY A 10 -8.21 -12.00 10.01
N LEU A 11 -8.18 -10.68 9.86
CA LEU A 11 -8.88 -9.99 8.78
C LEU A 11 -8.14 -10.08 7.44
N VAL A 12 -8.90 -10.11 6.34
CA VAL A 12 -8.40 -10.21 4.96
C VAL A 12 -8.56 -8.85 4.29
N TYR A 13 -7.45 -8.26 3.86
CA TYR A 13 -7.40 -6.98 3.18
C TYR A 13 -7.21 -7.22 1.68
N VAL A 14 -8.07 -6.63 0.86
CA VAL A 14 -8.09 -6.81 -0.59
C VAL A 14 -7.89 -5.45 -1.27
N CYS A 15 -6.85 -5.33 -2.08
CA CYS A 15 -6.64 -4.14 -2.90
C CYS A 15 -7.55 -4.19 -4.14
N ASP A 16 -8.52 -3.29 -4.21
CA ASP A 16 -9.43 -3.13 -5.34
C ASP A 16 -9.03 -1.89 -6.15
N ARG A 17 -7.88 -2.04 -6.82
CA ARG A 17 -7.15 -0.99 -7.55
C ARG A 17 -8.04 -0.06 -8.37
N ALA A 18 -8.85 -0.63 -9.28
CA ALA A 18 -9.66 0.13 -10.22
C ALA A 18 -10.78 0.95 -9.54
N ASN A 19 -11.11 0.62 -8.30
CA ASN A 19 -12.11 1.31 -7.49
C ASN A 19 -11.47 2.14 -6.36
N ASN A 20 -10.15 2.37 -6.42
CA ASN A 20 -9.40 3.21 -5.48
C ASN A 20 -9.61 2.85 -4.01
N ARG A 21 -9.79 1.56 -3.70
CA ARG A 21 -10.17 1.15 -2.36
C ARG A 21 -9.44 -0.09 -1.88
N VAL A 22 -9.37 -0.20 -0.57
CA VAL A 22 -9.02 -1.42 0.15
C VAL A 22 -10.26 -1.91 0.88
N GLN A 23 -10.64 -3.16 0.63
CA GLN A 23 -11.77 -3.81 1.30
C GLN A 23 -11.27 -4.77 2.37
N VAL A 24 -11.99 -4.87 3.47
CA VAL A 24 -11.64 -5.70 4.63
C VAL A 24 -12.74 -6.73 4.85
N PHE A 25 -12.35 -8.00 4.95
CA PHE A 25 -13.23 -9.14 5.14
C PHE A 25 -12.79 -9.99 6.33
N LYS A 26 -13.68 -10.83 6.83
CA LYS A 26 -13.32 -12.01 7.61
C LYS A 26 -12.82 -13.12 6.68
N ARG A 27 -12.20 -14.16 7.23
CA ARG A 27 -11.67 -15.30 6.45
C ARG A 27 -12.74 -16.09 5.69
N ASP A 28 -13.98 -16.03 6.16
CA ASP A 28 -15.14 -16.65 5.49
C ASP A 28 -15.71 -15.80 4.34
N GLY A 29 -15.12 -14.63 4.05
CA GLY A 29 -15.59 -13.72 3.01
C GLY A 29 -16.63 -12.69 3.49
N THR A 30 -17.02 -12.69 4.77
CA THR A 30 -17.92 -11.67 5.31
C THR A 30 -17.28 -10.29 5.25
N PHE A 31 -17.92 -9.34 4.57
CA PHE A 31 -17.45 -7.94 4.51
C PHE A 31 -17.49 -7.28 5.90
N VAL A 32 -16.44 -6.51 6.21
CA VAL A 32 -16.30 -5.77 7.48
C VAL A 32 -16.37 -4.27 7.23
N LYS A 33 -15.46 -3.74 6.40
CA LYS A 33 -15.38 -2.32 6.06
C LYS A 33 -14.53 -2.10 4.81
N GLN A 34 -14.48 -0.87 4.32
CA GLN A 34 -13.59 -0.46 3.24
C GLN A 34 -12.99 0.91 3.52
N PHE A 35 -11.88 1.19 2.85
CA PHE A 35 -11.23 2.49 2.83
C PHE A 35 -11.09 2.92 1.37
N VAL A 36 -11.46 4.16 1.07
CA VAL A 36 -11.30 4.77 -0.25
C VAL A 36 -10.13 5.72 -0.21
N PHE A 37 -9.18 5.52 -1.11
CA PHE A 37 -7.95 6.29 -1.24
C PHE A 37 -7.96 6.94 -2.62
N GLU A 38 -8.37 8.20 -2.66
CA GLU A 38 -8.50 9.06 -3.84
C GLU A 38 -9.79 8.86 -4.65
N GLU A 39 -10.74 9.78 -4.48
CA GLU A 39 -12.05 9.75 -5.17
C GLU A 39 -11.97 10.16 -6.65
N LYS A 40 -10.89 10.84 -7.05
CA LYS A 40 -10.61 11.22 -8.45
C LYS A 40 -9.44 10.39 -8.99
N SER A 41 -9.69 9.15 -9.40
CA SER A 41 -8.64 8.32 -10.02
C SER A 41 -8.06 9.00 -11.25
N LEU A 42 -6.76 9.24 -11.22
CA LEU A 42 -5.94 9.24 -12.42
C LEU A 42 -5.76 7.77 -12.87
N GLY A 43 -5.80 7.51 -14.17
CA GLY A 43 -5.31 6.26 -14.78
C GLY A 43 -5.92 4.95 -14.26
N SER A 44 -5.08 4.05 -13.74
CA SER A 44 -5.43 2.65 -13.39
C SER A 44 -5.94 2.45 -11.96
N GLY A 45 -6.14 3.56 -11.22
CA GLY A 45 -6.56 3.62 -9.82
C GLY A 45 -5.40 3.69 -8.82
N SER A 46 -5.64 3.61 -7.52
CA SER A 46 -4.59 3.86 -6.49
C SER A 46 -4.12 2.61 -5.76
N SER A 47 -5.01 1.70 -5.36
CA SER A 47 -4.66 0.61 -4.43
C SER A 47 -4.00 -0.58 -5.13
N PHE A 48 -2.68 -0.57 -5.33
CA PHE A 48 -1.96 -1.66 -6.03
C PHE A 48 -1.57 -2.77 -5.05
N ASP A 49 -0.75 -2.46 -4.04
CA ASP A 49 -0.28 -3.45 -3.07
C ASP A 49 -0.15 -2.82 -1.68
N LEU A 50 -0.21 -3.63 -0.64
CA LEU A 50 -0.01 -3.16 0.73
C LEU A 50 0.77 -4.14 1.60
N VAL A 51 1.41 -3.62 2.64
CA VAL A 51 2.02 -4.38 3.73
C VAL A 51 1.67 -3.78 5.07
N PHE A 52 1.52 -4.62 6.08
CA PHE A 52 1.28 -4.16 7.45
C PHE A 52 2.58 -3.72 8.11
N SER A 53 2.47 -2.80 9.07
CA SER A 53 3.51 -2.51 10.03
C SER A 53 3.86 -3.75 10.87
N ASN A 54 5.10 -3.82 11.36
CA ASN A 54 5.59 -4.98 12.10
C ASN A 54 5.16 -5.01 13.57
N ASP A 55 4.54 -3.95 14.08
CA ASP A 55 4.04 -3.97 15.46
C ASP A 55 2.93 -5.03 15.61
N ALA A 56 2.81 -5.60 16.80
CA ALA A 56 1.91 -6.73 17.03
C ALA A 56 0.45 -6.42 16.65
N GLN A 57 0.03 -5.15 16.81
CA GLN A 57 -1.33 -4.69 16.51
C GLN A 57 -1.50 -4.32 15.02
N GLN A 58 -0.41 -4.25 14.26
CA GLN A 58 -0.36 -3.76 12.89
C GLN A 58 -1.05 -2.40 12.77
N LYS A 59 -0.69 -1.45 13.65
CA LYS A 59 -1.38 -0.14 13.77
C LYS A 59 -1.48 0.60 12.44
N TYR A 60 -0.51 0.37 11.57
CA TYR A 60 -0.46 0.94 10.24
C TYR A 60 -0.43 -0.12 9.14
N PHE A 61 -0.87 0.27 7.95
CA PHE A 61 -0.42 -0.38 6.71
C PHE A 61 0.18 0.65 5.76
N TYR A 62 1.09 0.18 4.92
CA TYR A 62 1.71 0.96 3.87
C TYR A 62 1.08 0.55 2.54
N LEU A 63 0.48 1.51 1.83
CA LEU A 63 -0.20 1.29 0.57
C LEU A 63 0.64 1.85 -0.57
N ALA A 64 0.97 1.02 -1.54
CA ALA A 64 1.54 1.45 -2.81
C ALA A 64 0.43 2.07 -3.67
N ASP A 65 0.44 3.39 -3.78
CA ASP A 65 -0.34 4.14 -4.77
C ASP A 65 0.41 4.17 -6.10
N GLY A 66 0.09 3.19 -6.95
CA GLY A 66 0.84 2.93 -8.16
C GLY A 66 0.64 3.95 -9.28
N THR A 67 -0.52 4.61 -9.34
CA THR A 67 -0.76 5.63 -10.37
C THR A 67 -0.21 6.98 -9.95
N ASN A 68 -0.25 7.30 -8.65
CA ASN A 68 0.29 8.56 -8.16
C ASN A 68 1.79 8.49 -7.82
N ASP A 69 2.41 7.31 -7.96
CA ASP A 69 3.81 7.05 -7.66
C ASP A 69 4.17 7.46 -6.22
N GLN A 70 3.36 7.00 -5.26
CA GLN A 70 3.53 7.27 -3.83
C GLN A 70 3.31 6.03 -2.97
N VAL A 71 3.96 6.00 -1.82
CA VAL A 71 3.65 5.08 -0.72
C VAL A 71 2.92 5.89 0.35
N LEU A 72 1.72 5.47 0.71
CA LEU A 72 0.91 6.05 1.77
C LEU A 72 1.14 5.27 3.08
N THR A 73 1.30 5.97 4.19
CA THR A 73 1.17 5.38 5.53
C THR A 73 -0.25 5.61 6.02
N VAL A 74 -0.97 4.55 6.33
CA VAL A 74 -2.38 4.61 6.70
C VAL A 74 -2.59 4.02 8.09
N GLU A 75 -3.34 4.72 8.93
CA GLU A 75 -3.85 4.21 10.20
C GLU A 75 -4.87 3.11 9.95
N ARG A 76 -4.59 1.89 10.43
CA ARG A 76 -5.35 0.68 10.09
C ARG A 76 -6.79 0.71 10.61
N GLU A 77 -7.01 1.38 11.74
CA GLU A 77 -8.33 1.45 12.38
C GLU A 77 -9.28 2.37 11.59
N SER A 78 -8.87 3.62 11.39
CA SER A 78 -9.69 4.65 10.76
C SER A 78 -9.62 4.67 9.24
N GLY A 79 -8.53 4.15 8.65
CA GLY A 79 -8.21 4.34 7.23
C GLY A 79 -7.62 5.73 6.92
N ARG A 80 -7.32 6.53 7.93
CA ARG A 80 -6.77 7.88 7.75
C ARG A 80 -5.33 7.80 7.23
N VAL A 81 -5.07 8.52 6.14
CA VAL A 81 -3.71 8.71 5.63
C VAL A 81 -2.94 9.64 6.58
N LEU A 82 -1.81 9.15 7.09
CA LEU A 82 -0.97 9.86 8.06
C LEU A 82 0.14 10.64 7.38
N SER A 83 0.72 10.05 6.34
CA SER A 83 1.82 10.61 5.57
C SER A 83 1.93 9.89 4.23
N SER A 84 2.70 10.47 3.32
CA SER A 84 3.12 9.81 2.10
C SER A 84 4.57 10.16 1.75
N PHE A 85 5.20 9.31 0.95
CA PHE A 85 6.45 9.63 0.29
C PHE A 85 6.47 9.05 -1.13
N GLY A 86 7.27 9.63 -2.00
CA GLY A 86 7.27 9.29 -3.42
C GLY A 86 6.76 10.44 -4.29
N ARG A 87 7.17 10.39 -5.55
CA ARG A 87 6.62 11.19 -6.66
C ARG A 87 7.13 10.59 -7.99
N PRO A 88 6.51 10.91 -9.12
CA PRO A 88 7.02 10.49 -10.43
C PRO A 88 8.49 10.89 -10.65
N GLY A 89 9.31 9.96 -11.16
CA GLY A 89 10.68 10.24 -11.58
C GLY A 89 11.68 9.09 -11.36
N ARG A 90 12.95 9.34 -11.70
CA ARG A 90 14.01 8.31 -11.76
C ARG A 90 15.06 8.40 -10.64
N TYR A 91 14.97 9.40 -9.76
CA TYR A 91 15.91 9.52 -8.64
C TYR A 91 15.49 8.66 -7.45
N ALA A 92 16.34 8.58 -6.42
CA ALA A 92 16.02 7.86 -5.19
C ALA A 92 14.76 8.46 -4.53
N GLY A 93 13.83 7.59 -4.14
CA GLY A 93 12.54 8.00 -3.58
C GLY A 93 11.56 8.59 -4.58
N GLN A 94 11.84 8.46 -5.88
CA GLN A 94 10.88 8.70 -6.96
C GLN A 94 10.55 7.38 -7.63
N PHE A 95 9.40 7.29 -8.29
CA PHE A 95 8.94 6.07 -8.94
C PHE A 95 8.48 6.30 -10.38
N LEU A 96 8.47 5.23 -11.17
CA LEU A 96 7.84 5.11 -12.46
C LEU A 96 6.98 3.86 -12.45
N VAL A 97 5.69 4.03 -12.17
CA VAL A 97 4.73 2.94 -12.03
C VAL A 97 5.12 2.03 -10.87
N LEU A 98 5.12 2.60 -9.66
CA LEU A 98 5.19 1.84 -8.41
C LEU A 98 4.14 0.72 -8.42
N HIS A 99 4.52 -0.51 -8.06
CA HIS A 99 3.61 -1.64 -8.24
C HIS A 99 3.48 -2.59 -7.05
N ASN A 100 4.60 -2.94 -6.40
CA ASN A 100 4.60 -3.82 -5.24
C ASN A 100 5.34 -3.18 -4.08
N ILE A 101 4.99 -3.62 -2.87
CA ILE A 101 5.64 -3.21 -1.64
C ILE A 101 5.86 -4.42 -0.71
N GLY A 102 7.03 -4.47 -0.08
CA GLY A 102 7.43 -5.46 0.90
C GLY A 102 7.98 -4.77 2.15
N ILE A 103 7.94 -5.46 3.29
CA ILE A 103 8.54 -4.99 4.54
C ILE A 103 9.41 -6.10 5.13
N ASP A 104 10.61 -5.77 5.61
CA ASP A 104 11.44 -6.72 6.38
C ASP A 104 11.20 -6.59 7.89
N SER A 105 11.74 -7.52 8.68
CA SER A 105 11.59 -7.54 10.14
C SER A 105 12.16 -6.31 10.87
N LYS A 106 13.01 -5.52 10.19
CA LYS A 106 13.58 -4.26 10.72
C LYS A 106 12.74 -3.04 10.32
N GLY A 107 11.61 -3.24 9.65
CA GLY A 107 10.71 -2.17 9.20
C GLY A 107 11.19 -1.48 7.93
N ASN A 108 12.19 -2.00 7.22
CA ASN A 108 12.57 -1.41 5.93
C ASN A 108 11.53 -1.77 4.89
N LEU A 109 11.12 -0.78 4.09
CA LEU A 109 10.23 -0.98 2.96
C LEU A 109 11.02 -1.25 1.69
N TYR A 110 10.53 -2.17 0.87
CA TYR A 110 11.07 -2.50 -0.43
C TYR A 110 9.98 -2.27 -1.46
N THR A 111 10.26 -1.51 -2.49
CA THR A 111 9.31 -1.29 -3.58
C THR A 111 9.88 -1.81 -4.88
N SER A 112 8.98 -2.17 -5.80
CA SER A 112 9.34 -2.52 -7.17
C SER A 112 8.46 -1.78 -8.16
N GLU A 113 9.07 -1.38 -9.26
CA GLU A 113 8.44 -0.67 -10.36
C GLU A 113 8.29 -1.60 -11.58
N VAL A 114 7.18 -1.47 -12.33
CA VAL A 114 6.95 -2.22 -13.57
C VAL A 114 7.17 -1.35 -14.82
N GLY A 115 7.02 -1.94 -16.00
CA GLY A 115 7.14 -1.21 -17.26
C GLY A 115 8.55 -0.67 -17.50
N SER A 116 8.70 0.65 -17.57
CA SER A 116 9.98 1.33 -17.82
C SER A 116 10.72 1.77 -16.54
N GLY A 117 10.13 1.55 -15.36
CA GLY A 117 10.78 1.78 -14.08
C GLY A 117 11.89 0.77 -13.80
N LYS A 118 11.58 -0.54 -13.95
CA LYS A 118 12.54 -1.68 -13.90
C LYS A 118 13.53 -1.61 -12.73
N ARG A 119 13.07 -1.17 -11.57
CA ARG A 119 13.92 -0.88 -10.42
C ARG A 119 13.25 -1.36 -9.14
N ALA A 120 14.09 -1.81 -8.21
CA ALA A 120 13.71 -2.01 -6.82
C ALA A 120 14.41 -0.96 -5.95
N GLN A 121 13.72 -0.46 -4.94
CA GLN A 121 14.26 0.52 -3.99
C GLN A 121 14.03 0.04 -2.56
N LYS A 122 14.99 0.34 -1.67
CA LYS A 122 14.91 0.08 -0.23
C LYS A 122 14.81 1.40 0.51
N PHE A 123 13.86 1.50 1.43
CA PHE A 123 13.63 2.63 2.32
C PHE A 123 13.79 2.19 3.76
N ARG A 124 14.53 2.99 4.53
CA ARG A 124 14.68 2.77 5.97
C ARG A 124 13.66 3.64 6.71
N PRO A 125 13.15 3.20 7.86
CA PRO A 125 12.42 4.09 8.76
C PRO A 125 13.25 5.35 9.05
N ALA A 126 12.59 6.50 9.15
CA ALA A 126 13.25 7.68 9.69
C ALA A 126 13.57 7.41 11.17
N ASN A 127 14.78 7.78 11.58
CA ASN A 127 15.21 7.72 12.98
C ASN A 127 14.43 8.73 13.83
#